data_AF-A0A9N9P3Y3-F1
#
_entry.id   AF-A0A9N9P3Y3-F1
#
_cell.length_a   1.000
_cell.length_b   1.000
_cell.length_c   1.000
_cell.angle_alpha   90.00
_cell.angle_beta   90.00
_cell.angle_gamma   90.00
#
_symmetry.space_group_name_H-M   'P 1'
#
loop_
_entity.id
_entity.type
_entity.pdbx_description
1 polymer ?
#
loop_
_entity_poly.entity_id
_entity_poly.type
_entity_poly.pdbx_seq_one_letter_code
_entity_poly.pdbx_strand_id
1 'polypeptide(L)'
;SVRFLRKIQTAQFIVQNHTSKEFPFLDVLGNLRIRITYYSALSRILFAEDNVDRDFEEFIKPWDATLVELGTLNSLQAFRQPAVKATLSGIFRDLRGFLSAIQSRKNFLMFFEWFYPNHMQVLCHALEAWSDDGLAIAILKFFHEF
;
A
#
# COMPACT_ATOMS: atom_id res chain seq x y z
N SER A 1 -13.39 10.67 -18.53
CA SER A 1 -12.36 11.24 -17.62
C SER A 1 -12.44 10.55 -16.27
N VAL A 2 -11.31 10.32 -15.59
CA VAL A 2 -11.25 9.69 -14.25
C VAL A 2 -12.08 10.47 -13.22
N ARG A 3 -12.20 11.80 -13.39
CA ARG A 3 -13.08 12.66 -12.59
C ARG A 3 -14.56 12.24 -12.61
N PHE A 4 -15.06 11.70 -13.72
CA PHE A 4 -16.44 11.19 -13.76
C PHE A 4 -16.56 9.86 -13.03
N LEU A 5 -15.54 8.99 -13.13
CA LEU A 5 -15.52 7.72 -12.39
C LEU A 5 -15.56 7.96 -10.88
N ARG A 6 -14.82 8.96 -10.36
CA ARG A 6 -14.82 9.32 -8.92
C ARG A 6 -16.20 9.64 -8.36
N LYS A 7 -17.14 10.11 -9.19
CA LYS A 7 -18.51 10.46 -8.79
C LYS A 7 -19.48 9.28 -8.81
N ILE A 8 -19.09 8.14 -9.38
CA ILE A 8 -19.93 6.94 -9.45
C ILE A 8 -19.93 6.26 -8.08
N GLN A 9 -21.12 5.96 -7.56
CA GLN A 9 -21.31 5.32 -6.25
C GLN A 9 -20.47 4.04 -6.10
N THR A 10 -20.42 3.20 -7.14
CA THR A 10 -19.61 1.98 -7.13
C THR A 10 -18.12 2.27 -6.98
N ALA A 11 -17.59 3.30 -7.65
CA ALA A 11 -16.18 3.66 -7.53
C ALA A 11 -15.85 4.21 -6.14
N GLN A 12 -16.75 5.00 -5.57
CA GLN A 12 -16.64 5.48 -4.18
C GLN A 12 -16.65 4.32 -3.20
N PHE A 13 -17.57 3.37 -3.37
CA PHE A 13 -17.63 2.15 -2.56
C PHE A 13 -16.32 1.37 -2.60
N ILE A 14 -15.75 1.14 -3.79
CA ILE A 14 -14.48 0.42 -3.94
C ILE A 14 -13.35 1.18 -3.24
N VAL A 15 -13.25 2.50 -3.42
CA VAL A 15 -12.20 3.31 -2.78
C VAL A 15 -12.34 3.31 -1.25
N GLN A 16 -13.56 3.33 -0.71
CA GLN A 16 -13.82 3.34 0.73
C GLN A 16 -13.66 1.96 1.38
N ASN A 17 -13.71 0.88 0.61
CA ASN A 17 -13.69 -0.49 1.13
C ASN A 17 -12.67 -1.38 0.39
N HIS A 18 -11.51 -0.84 0.03
CA HIS A 18 -10.56 -1.44 -0.91
C HIS A 18 -9.76 -2.66 -0.40
N THR A 19 -10.09 -3.20 0.77
CA THR A 19 -9.31 -4.27 1.42
C THR A 19 -9.82 -5.64 1.03
N SER A 20 -9.12 -6.70 1.45
CA SER A 20 -9.53 -8.08 1.17
C SER A 20 -10.87 -8.46 1.79
N LYS A 21 -11.36 -7.69 2.78
CA LYS A 21 -12.68 -7.85 3.38
C LYS A 21 -13.82 -7.80 2.36
N GLU A 22 -13.81 -6.81 1.46
CA GLU A 22 -14.78 -6.70 0.37
C GLU A 22 -14.25 -7.29 -0.95
N PHE A 23 -12.92 -7.41 -1.09
CA PHE A 23 -12.26 -7.86 -2.32
C PHE A 23 -11.33 -9.07 -2.06
N PRO A 24 -11.87 -10.28 -1.86
CA PRO A 24 -11.09 -11.47 -1.46
C PRO A 24 -9.96 -11.87 -2.42
N PHE A 25 -10.00 -11.41 -3.68
CA PHE A 25 -8.94 -11.67 -4.65
C PHE A 25 -7.57 -11.11 -4.21
N LEU A 26 -7.54 -10.17 -3.26
CA LEU A 26 -6.32 -9.59 -2.69
C LEU A 26 -5.52 -10.56 -1.80
N ASP A 27 -6.17 -11.60 -1.25
CA ASP A 27 -5.55 -12.62 -0.40
C ASP A 27 -5.04 -13.84 -1.19
N VAL A 28 -5.35 -13.90 -2.49
CA VAL A 28 -4.87 -14.98 -3.36
C VAL A 28 -3.39 -14.75 -3.68
N LEU A 29 -2.52 -15.65 -3.21
CA LEU A 29 -1.06 -15.56 -3.40
C LEU A 29 -0.62 -15.43 -4.88
N GLY A 30 -1.39 -15.99 -5.81
CA GLY A 30 -1.14 -15.85 -7.26
C GLY A 30 -1.42 -14.43 -7.81
N ASN A 31 -2.19 -13.61 -7.08
CA ASN A 31 -2.70 -12.33 -7.56
C ASN A 31 -1.83 -11.13 -7.14
N LEU A 32 -0.64 -11.35 -6.62
CA LEU A 32 0.26 -10.29 -6.15
C LEU A 32 0.53 -9.21 -7.22
N ARG A 33 0.59 -9.56 -8.51
CA ARG A 33 0.72 -8.57 -9.60
C ARG A 33 -0.55 -7.76 -9.82
N ILE A 34 -1.73 -8.36 -9.65
CA ILE A 34 -3.03 -7.70 -9.82
C ILE A 34 -3.21 -6.60 -8.76
N ARG A 35 -2.68 -6.81 -7.54
CA ARG A 35 -2.69 -5.80 -6.47
C ARG A 35 -2.06 -4.46 -6.89
N ILE A 36 -0.94 -4.52 -7.63
CA ILE A 36 -0.27 -3.31 -8.14
C ILE A 36 -1.21 -2.55 -9.08
N THR A 37 -1.83 -3.24 -10.05
CA THR A 37 -2.78 -2.63 -10.99
C THR A 37 -4.01 -2.08 -10.27
N TYR A 38 -4.54 -2.83 -9.31
CA TYR A 38 -5.70 -2.45 -8.51
C TYR A 38 -5.45 -1.14 -7.75
N TYR A 39 -4.39 -1.09 -6.94
CA TYR A 39 -4.08 0.11 -6.16
C TYR A 39 -3.58 1.29 -7.00
N SER A 40 -2.97 1.02 -8.15
CA SER A 40 -2.69 2.06 -9.14
C SER A 40 -3.97 2.67 -9.72
N ALA A 41 -5.01 1.87 -9.98
CA ALA A 41 -6.30 2.39 -10.42
C ALA A 41 -7.00 3.20 -9.32
N LEU A 42 -7.00 2.71 -8.08
CA LEU A 42 -7.61 3.41 -6.95
C LEU A 42 -6.93 4.73 -6.61
N SER A 43 -5.60 4.79 -6.65
CA SER A 43 -4.84 6.03 -6.48
C SER A 43 -5.26 7.09 -7.50
N ARG A 44 -5.39 6.72 -8.80
CA ARG A 44 -5.87 7.64 -9.84
C ARG A 44 -7.30 8.14 -9.56
N ILE A 45 -8.17 7.28 -9.04
CA ILE A 45 -9.55 7.66 -8.71
C ILE A 45 -9.57 8.59 -7.50
N LEU A 46 -8.86 8.24 -6.43
CA LEU A 46 -8.76 9.01 -5.19
C LEU A 46 -8.29 10.43 -5.49
N PHE A 47 -7.19 10.57 -6.24
CA PHE A 47 -6.57 11.85 -6.57
C PHE A 47 -7.19 12.57 -7.78
N ALA A 48 -8.35 12.14 -8.27
CA ALA A 48 -9.01 12.79 -9.41
C ALA A 48 -9.66 14.13 -9.05
N GLU A 49 -9.99 14.33 -7.77
CA GLU A 49 -10.61 15.53 -7.22
C GLU A 49 -9.61 16.35 -6.40
N ASP A 50 -9.96 17.61 -6.14
CA ASP A 50 -9.20 18.49 -5.25
C ASP A 50 -9.63 18.26 -3.79
N ASN A 51 -8.80 18.66 -2.82
CA ASN A 51 -9.07 18.56 -1.37
C ASN A 51 -9.36 17.13 -0.86
N VAL A 52 -8.51 16.18 -1.26
CA VAL A 52 -8.63 14.75 -0.93
C VAL A 52 -8.02 14.38 0.43
N ASP A 53 -7.64 15.35 1.26
CA ASP A 53 -6.87 15.13 2.48
C ASP A 53 -7.56 14.13 3.43
N ARG A 54 -8.86 14.32 3.69
CA ARG A 54 -9.67 13.38 4.49
C ARG A 54 -9.84 12.02 3.81
N ASP A 55 -10.10 12.00 2.50
CA ASP A 55 -10.30 10.74 1.77
C ASP A 55 -9.01 9.91 1.75
N PHE A 56 -7.85 10.57 1.65
CA PHE A 56 -6.55 9.95 1.74
C PHE A 56 -6.32 9.37 3.13
N GLU A 57 -6.57 10.11 4.20
CA GLU A 57 -6.48 9.62 5.58
C GLU A 57 -7.34 8.37 5.79
N GLU A 58 -8.60 8.39 5.35
CA GLU A 58 -9.48 7.21 5.45
C GLU A 58 -8.96 6.03 4.63
N PHE A 59 -8.42 6.28 3.43
CA PHE A 59 -7.88 5.25 2.54
C PHE A 59 -6.67 4.54 3.15
N ILE A 60 -5.75 5.26 3.79
CA ILE A 60 -4.53 4.65 4.31
C ILE A 60 -4.72 3.94 5.66
N LYS A 61 -5.80 4.19 6.41
CA LYS A 61 -6.08 3.56 7.72
C LYS A 61 -5.82 2.05 7.80
N PRO A 62 -6.33 1.21 6.87
CA PRO A 62 -6.05 -0.24 6.92
C PRO A 62 -4.57 -0.57 6.71
N TRP A 63 -3.85 0.19 5.89
CA TRP A 63 -2.41 0.02 5.72
C TRP A 63 -1.63 0.51 6.93
N ASP A 64 -2.04 1.64 7.50
CA ASP A 64 -1.43 2.21 8.70
C ASP A 64 -1.53 1.22 9.86
N ALA A 65 -2.71 0.66 10.12
CA ALA A 65 -2.90 -0.39 11.13
C ALA A 65 -1.98 -1.60 10.89
N THR A 66 -1.84 -2.03 9.64
CA THR A 66 -0.96 -3.14 9.26
C THR A 66 0.52 -2.81 9.49
N LEU A 67 0.97 -1.61 9.13
CA LEU A 67 2.36 -1.18 9.31
C LEU A 67 2.70 -0.93 10.78
N VAL A 68 1.76 -0.38 11.56
CA VAL A 68 1.90 -0.22 13.01
C VAL A 68 2.04 -1.59 13.67
N GLU A 69 1.20 -2.57 13.32
CA GLU A 69 1.32 -3.94 13.84
C GLU A 69 2.68 -4.56 13.50
N LEU A 70 3.11 -4.47 12.23
CA LEU A 70 4.43 -4.91 11.80
C LEU A 70 5.58 -4.17 12.51
N GLY A 71 5.38 -2.90 12.86
CA GLY A 71 6.33 -2.09 13.61
C GLY A 71 6.50 -2.52 15.07
N THR A 72 5.57 -3.32 15.62
CA THR A 72 5.72 -3.89 16.97
C THR A 72 6.65 -5.11 17.02
N LEU A 73 6.98 -5.69 15.85
CA LEU A 73 7.86 -6.85 15.78
C LEU A 73 9.29 -6.46 16.15
N ASN A 74 9.86 -7.18 17.12
CA ASN A 74 11.13 -6.83 17.77
C ASN A 74 12.28 -7.81 17.48
N SER A 75 12.13 -8.71 16.50
CA SER A 75 13.17 -9.68 16.15
C SER A 75 13.13 -10.11 14.69
N LEU A 76 14.30 -10.46 14.15
CA LEU A 76 14.42 -11.03 12.80
C LEU A 76 13.60 -12.32 12.64
N GLN A 77 13.50 -13.13 13.70
CA GLN A 77 12.71 -14.36 13.70
C GLN A 77 11.21 -14.08 13.56
N ALA A 78 10.71 -12.99 14.15
CA ALA A 78 9.33 -12.55 13.98
C ALA A 78 9.06 -12.10 12.53
N PHE A 79 9.97 -11.35 11.93
CA PHE A 79 9.86 -10.96 10.51
C PHE A 79 9.93 -12.17 9.56
N ARG A 80 10.62 -13.24 9.95
CA ARG A 80 10.74 -14.48 9.16
C ARG A 80 9.53 -15.40 9.24
N GLN A 81 8.48 -15.05 9.97
CA GLN A 81 7.26 -15.85 10.02
C GLN A 81 6.52 -15.84 8.67
N PRO A 82 5.99 -16.98 8.19
CA PRO A 82 5.29 -17.05 6.90
C PRO A 82 4.12 -16.08 6.77
N ALA A 83 3.34 -15.88 7.84
CA ALA A 83 2.23 -14.93 7.88
C ALA A 83 2.71 -13.47 7.73
N VAL A 84 3.81 -13.13 8.39
CA VAL A 84 4.44 -11.80 8.28
C VAL A 84 4.98 -11.58 6.87
N LYS A 85 5.64 -12.59 6.27
CA LYS A 85 6.10 -12.54 4.88
C LYS A 85 4.95 -12.30 3.89
N ALA A 86 3.82 -12.99 4.07
CA ALA A 86 2.65 -12.81 3.22
C ALA A 86 2.09 -11.38 3.34
N THR A 87 2.01 -10.86 4.56
CA THR A 87 1.57 -9.49 4.84
C THR A 87 2.49 -8.45 4.20
N LEU A 88 3.81 -8.56 4.42
CA LEU A 88 4.82 -7.71 3.80
C LEU A 88 4.75 -7.77 2.26
N SER A 89 4.61 -8.98 1.71
CA SER A 89 4.47 -9.20 0.28
C SER A 89 3.25 -8.49 -0.31
N GLY A 90 2.14 -8.48 0.41
CA GLY A 90 0.94 -7.79 0.01
C GLY A 90 1.11 -6.27 0.07
N ILE A 91 1.44 -5.76 1.26
CA ILE A 91 1.44 -4.31 1.52
C ILE A 91 2.44 -3.56 0.64
N PHE A 92 3.67 -4.06 0.45
CA PHE A 92 4.63 -3.36 -0.41
C PHE A 92 4.24 -3.34 -1.89
N ARG A 93 3.42 -4.29 -2.36
CA ARG A 93 2.87 -4.26 -3.73
C ARG A 93 1.70 -3.32 -3.85
N ASP A 94 0.89 -3.22 -2.81
CA ASP A 94 -0.20 -2.24 -2.71
C ASP A 94 0.36 -0.81 -2.74
N LEU A 95 1.31 -0.53 -1.85
CA LEU A 95 1.97 0.77 -1.73
C LEU A 95 2.66 1.15 -3.04
N ARG A 96 3.38 0.22 -3.67
CA ARG A 96 3.99 0.46 -4.99
C ARG A 96 2.95 0.82 -6.04
N GLY A 97 1.86 0.05 -6.12
CA GLY A 97 0.77 0.31 -7.05
C GLY A 97 0.20 1.71 -6.86
N PHE A 98 -0.11 2.05 -5.62
CA PHE A 98 -0.69 3.33 -5.24
C PHE A 98 0.24 4.51 -5.55
N LEU A 99 1.51 4.42 -5.13
CA LEU A 99 2.50 5.47 -5.29
C LEU A 99 2.83 5.72 -6.75
N SER A 100 2.96 4.67 -7.57
CA SER A 100 3.26 4.79 -9.02
C SER A 100 2.22 5.58 -9.83
N ALA A 101 1.03 5.80 -9.27
CA ALA A 101 -0.05 6.55 -9.90
C ALA A 101 -0.11 8.03 -9.44
N ILE A 102 0.67 8.41 -8.43
CA ILE A 102 0.72 9.78 -7.93
C ILE A 102 1.57 10.63 -8.88
N GLN A 103 0.99 11.71 -9.39
CA GLN A 103 1.68 12.61 -10.33
C GLN A 103 1.99 13.99 -9.75
N SER A 104 1.22 14.41 -8.73
CA SER A 104 1.36 15.75 -8.16
C SER A 104 2.30 15.72 -6.96
N ARG A 105 3.13 16.77 -6.84
CA ARG A 105 4.01 16.96 -5.68
C ARG A 105 3.23 17.03 -4.37
N LYS A 106 2.04 17.66 -4.38
CA LYS A 106 1.16 17.73 -3.20
C LYS A 106 0.79 16.33 -2.71
N ASN A 107 0.26 15.50 -3.60
CA ASN A 107 -0.24 14.17 -3.24
C ASN A 107 0.91 13.23 -2.85
N PHE A 108 2.08 13.38 -3.48
CA PHE A 108 3.28 12.66 -3.08
C PHE A 108 3.70 13.07 -1.66
N LEU A 109 3.70 14.37 -1.35
CA LEU A 109 4.08 14.85 -0.01
C LEU A 109 3.13 14.29 1.07
N MET A 110 1.83 14.21 0.80
CA MET A 110 0.87 13.57 1.72
C MET A 110 1.23 12.10 1.99
N PHE A 111 1.59 11.34 0.96
CA PHE A 111 2.05 9.96 1.12
C PHE A 111 3.38 9.88 1.89
N PHE A 112 4.32 10.77 1.56
CA PHE A 112 5.64 10.83 2.18
C PHE A 112 5.55 11.13 3.68
N GLU A 113 4.78 12.13 4.08
CA GLU A 113 4.59 12.54 5.48
C GLU A 113 3.92 11.45 6.32
N TRP A 114 3.04 10.66 5.72
CA TRP A 114 2.46 9.49 6.38
C TRP A 114 3.48 8.37 6.56
N PHE A 115 4.23 8.03 5.50
CA PHE A 115 5.11 6.86 5.51
C PHE A 115 6.44 7.10 6.25
N TYR A 116 7.09 8.24 6.01
CA TYR A 116 8.39 8.59 6.59
C TYR A 116 8.24 9.62 7.73
N PRO A 117 8.92 9.42 8.88
CA PRO A 117 9.84 8.32 9.20
C PRO A 117 9.15 7.08 9.79
N ASN A 118 7.85 7.16 10.07
CA ASN A 118 7.13 6.26 10.98
C ASN A 118 7.21 4.78 10.57
N HIS A 119 7.10 4.49 9.27
CA HIS A 119 7.01 3.12 8.75
C HIS A 119 8.32 2.64 8.11
N MET A 120 9.36 3.47 8.10
CA MET A 120 10.65 3.17 7.46
C MET A 120 11.35 1.98 8.14
N GLN A 121 11.23 1.85 9.47
CA GLN A 121 11.83 0.73 10.20
C GLN A 121 11.29 -0.64 9.76
N VAL A 122 10.00 -0.71 9.39
CA VAL A 122 9.38 -1.95 8.91
C VAL A 122 10.01 -2.37 7.59
N LEU A 123 10.27 -1.40 6.71
CA LEU A 123 10.97 -1.62 5.44
C LEU A 123 12.38 -2.16 5.68
N CYS A 124 13.16 -1.52 6.55
CA CYS A 124 14.53 -1.93 6.87
C CYS A 124 14.60 -3.35 7.45
N HIS A 125 13.82 -3.64 8.50
CA HIS A 125 13.80 -4.97 9.12
C HIS A 125 13.30 -6.06 8.16
N ALA A 126 12.34 -5.74 7.28
CA ALA A 126 11.88 -6.68 6.27
C ALA A 126 12.97 -7.01 5.23
N LEU A 127 13.76 -6.01 4.79
CA LEU A 127 14.90 -6.23 3.90
C LEU A 127 15.98 -7.09 4.56
N GLU A 128 16.30 -6.83 5.83
CA GLU A 128 17.26 -7.64 6.59
C GLU A 128 16.79 -9.09 6.78
N ALA A 129 15.49 -9.28 7.05
CA ALA A 129 14.92 -10.61 7.26
C ALA A 129 14.88 -11.48 6.01
N TRP A 130 14.70 -10.86 4.84
CA TRP A 130 14.36 -11.50 3.57
C TRP A 130 15.28 -11.12 2.40
N SER A 131 16.56 -10.82 2.67
CA SER A 131 17.55 -10.37 1.69
C SER A 131 17.68 -11.26 0.45
N ASP A 132 17.55 -12.57 0.62
CA ASP A 132 17.70 -13.57 -0.45
C ASP A 132 16.36 -14.03 -1.06
N ASP A 133 15.26 -13.33 -0.77
CA ASP A 133 13.91 -13.68 -1.23
C ASP A 133 13.34 -12.65 -2.21
N GLY A 134 12.38 -13.09 -3.03
CA GLY A 134 11.64 -12.20 -3.94
C GLY A 134 10.90 -11.05 -3.25
N LEU A 135 10.65 -11.14 -1.94
CA LEU A 135 10.13 -10.04 -1.12
C LEU A 135 11.08 -8.84 -1.10
N ALA A 136 12.39 -9.02 -0.97
CA ALA A 136 13.34 -7.91 -0.99
C ALA A 136 13.23 -7.12 -2.30
N ILE A 137 13.10 -7.81 -3.43
CA ILE A 137 12.89 -7.16 -4.74
C ILE A 137 11.58 -6.37 -4.76
N ALA A 138 10.50 -6.89 -4.16
CA ALA A 138 9.23 -6.18 -4.10
C ALA A 138 9.35 -4.88 -3.28
N ILE A 139 10.07 -4.93 -2.16
CA ILE A 139 10.34 -3.78 -1.29
C ILE A 139 11.19 -2.73 -2.01
N LEU A 140 12.30 -3.14 -2.63
CA LEU A 140 13.18 -2.22 -3.35
C LEU A 140 12.49 -1.56 -4.55
N LYS A 141 11.58 -2.29 -5.21
CA LYS A 141 10.74 -1.72 -6.28
C LYS A 141 9.69 -0.74 -5.78
N PHE A 142 9.19 -0.90 -4.55
CA PHE A 142 8.39 0.14 -3.91
C PHE A 142 9.26 1.37 -3.62
N PHE A 143 10.43 1.16 -3.02
CA PHE A 143 11.34 2.24 -2.63
C PHE A 143 11.86 3.04 -3.83
N HIS A 144 11.99 2.43 -5.01
CA HIS A 144 12.30 3.14 -6.25
C HIS A 144 11.21 4.15 -6.66
N GLU A 145 9.95 3.92 -6.32
CA GLU A 145 8.85 4.87 -6.60
C GLU A 145 8.74 5.95 -5.50
N PHE A 146 9.44 5.79 -4.37
CA PHE A 146 9.39 6.64 -3.18
C PHE A 146 10.51 7.66 -3.16
#